data_AF-A0A3S3R8Q7-F1
#
_entry.id   AF-A0A3S3R8Q7-F1
#
_cell.length_a   1.000
_cell.length_b   1.000
_cell.length_c   1.000
_cell.angle_alpha   90.00
_cell.angle_beta   90.00
_cell.angle_gamma   90.00
#
_symmetry.space_group_name_H-M   'P 1'
#
loop_
_entity.id
_entity.type
_entity.pdbx_description
1 polymer ?
#
loop_
_entity_poly.entity_id
_entity_poly.type
_entity_poly.pdbx_seq_one_letter_code
_entity_poly.pdbx_strand_id
1 'polypeptide(L)'
;MPVPNPSWSGDKPDSATSYCPWRLYNIGNNSKQQLMHYIEVLEECLGKTAKKNFMPMQPGDVPATYANVDDLVREIDFKPQTTIEEGIKNFVAWYQGYYGG
;
A
#
# COMPACT_ATOMS: atom_id res chain seq x y z
N MET A 1 -4.01 -20.27 12.62
CA MET A 1 -4.37 -19.43 13.79
C MET A 1 -3.08 -19.00 14.48
N PRO A 2 -2.98 -17.74 14.94
CA PRO A 2 -1.75 -17.23 15.54
C PRO A 2 -1.36 -18.05 16.79
N VAL A 3 -0.07 -18.37 16.90
CA VAL A 3 0.51 -19.10 18.05
C VAL A 3 1.35 -18.16 18.91
N PRO A 4 1.48 -18.41 20.22
CA PRO A 4 2.40 -17.68 21.09
C PRO A 4 3.84 -17.70 20.55
N ASN A 5 4.56 -16.59 20.72
CA ASN A 5 6.00 -16.52 20.48
C ASN A 5 6.76 -16.78 21.81
N PRO A 6 7.33 -17.98 22.02
CA PRO A 6 8.03 -18.32 23.26
C PRO A 6 9.35 -17.56 23.45
N SER A 7 9.87 -16.93 22.40
CA SER A 7 11.08 -16.11 22.45
C SER A 7 10.79 -14.63 22.67
N TRP A 8 9.52 -14.23 22.80
CA TRP A 8 9.14 -12.85 23.04
C TRP A 8 9.53 -12.41 24.47
N SER A 9 10.08 -11.21 24.60
CA SER A 9 10.42 -10.60 25.90
C SER A 9 9.99 -9.13 25.93
N GLY A 10 9.50 -8.68 27.08
CA GLY A 10 9.19 -7.26 27.31
C GLY A 10 10.42 -6.36 27.26
N ASP A 11 11.62 -6.90 27.51
CA ASP A 11 12.89 -6.16 27.46
C ASP A 11 13.38 -5.94 26.01
N LYS A 12 12.92 -6.78 25.08
CA LYS A 12 13.22 -6.71 23.64
C LYS A 12 11.98 -7.11 22.83
N PRO A 13 10.94 -6.27 22.83
CA PRO A 13 9.67 -6.64 22.23
C PRO A 13 9.80 -6.69 20.71
N ASP A 14 9.29 -7.76 20.12
CA ASP A 14 8.89 -7.79 18.71
C ASP A 14 7.43 -7.30 18.65
N SER A 15 7.19 -6.18 17.95
CA SER A 15 5.87 -5.56 17.87
C SER A 15 4.87 -6.35 17.02
N ALA A 16 5.35 -7.29 16.20
CA ALA A 16 4.50 -8.14 15.37
C ALA A 16 3.99 -9.39 16.11
N THR A 17 4.55 -9.72 17.29
CA THR A 17 4.27 -10.96 18.02
C THR A 17 4.11 -10.74 19.54
N SER A 18 3.76 -11.81 20.27
CA SER A 18 3.62 -11.76 21.74
C SER A 18 3.66 -13.15 22.38
N TYR A 19 3.75 -13.20 23.71
CA TYR A 19 3.56 -14.40 24.53
C TYR A 19 2.11 -14.92 24.53
N CYS A 20 1.14 -14.13 24.07
CA CYS A 20 -0.24 -14.54 23.83
C CYS A 20 -0.46 -14.87 22.33
N PRO A 21 -1.49 -15.67 21.96
CA PRO A 21 -1.75 -16.06 20.58
C PRO A 21 -2.35 -14.93 19.75
N TRP A 22 -1.57 -13.87 19.49
CA TRP A 22 -1.94 -12.78 18.58
C TRP A 22 -0.75 -12.36 17.71
N ARG A 23 -1.05 -11.75 16.57
CA ARG A 23 -0.09 -11.27 15.57
C ARG A 23 -0.56 -9.93 15.01
N LEU A 24 0.37 -9.02 14.75
CA LEU A 24 0.11 -7.80 13.96
C LEU A 24 0.68 -8.00 12.56
N TYR A 25 -0.12 -7.69 11.55
CA TYR A 25 0.27 -7.77 10.15
C TYR A 25 0.06 -6.42 9.47
N ASN A 26 1.03 -5.98 8.70
CA ASN A 26 0.80 -4.88 7.76
C ASN A 26 0.03 -5.41 6.55
N ILE A 27 -0.96 -4.66 6.10
CA ILE A 27 -1.69 -4.92 4.87
C ILE A 27 -1.29 -3.84 3.87
N GLY A 28 -0.86 -4.24 2.68
CA GLY A 28 -0.49 -3.31 1.62
C GLY A 28 0.09 -4.02 0.42
N ASN A 29 0.54 -3.23 -0.56
CA ASN A 29 1.34 -3.74 -1.67
C ASN A 29 2.82 -3.54 -1.32
N ASN A 30 3.66 -4.53 -1.67
CA ASN A 30 5.11 -4.47 -1.45
C ASN A 30 5.88 -3.84 -2.63
N SER A 31 5.18 -3.44 -3.70
CA SER A 31 5.80 -2.74 -4.82
C SER A 31 5.86 -1.23 -4.56
N LYS A 32 7.06 -0.64 -4.61
CA LYS A 32 7.22 0.81 -4.69
C LYS A 32 6.72 1.29 -6.06
N GLN A 33 5.77 2.21 -6.08
CA GLN A 33 5.30 2.86 -7.30
C GLN A 33 5.73 4.33 -7.28
N GLN A 34 6.19 4.84 -8.43
CA GLN A 34 6.59 6.24 -8.53
C GLN A 34 5.36 7.13 -8.69
N LEU A 35 5.33 8.26 -8.00
CA LEU A 35 4.24 9.24 -8.10
C LEU A 35 4.05 9.73 -9.55
N MET A 36 5.13 9.89 -10.30
CA MET A 36 5.05 10.31 -11.71
C MET A 36 4.32 9.29 -12.58
N HIS A 37 4.65 8.00 -12.42
CA HIS A 37 3.94 6.91 -13.11
C HIS A 37 2.46 6.88 -12.75
N TYR A 38 2.12 7.07 -11.47
CA TYR A 38 0.73 7.18 -11.03
C TYR A 38 -0.03 8.31 -11.75
N ILE A 39 0.60 9.50 -11.88
CA ILE A 39 -0.01 10.64 -12.56
C ILE A 39 -0.16 10.37 -14.07
N GLU A 40 0.85 9.76 -14.71
CA GLU A 40 0.82 9.43 -16.14
C GLU A 40 -0.35 8.49 -16.47
N VAL A 41 -0.52 7.41 -15.71
CA VAL A 41 -1.63 6.47 -15.89
C VAL A 41 -2.99 7.15 -15.69
N LEU A 42 -3.10 8.10 -14.76
CA LEU A 42 -4.31 8.90 -14.58
C LEU A 42 -4.59 9.81 -15.79
N GLU A 43 -3.56 10.47 -16.32
CA GLU A 43 -3.65 11.33 -17.51
C GLU A 43 -4.14 10.53 -18.73
N GLU A 44 -3.62 9.30 -18.91
CA GLU A 44 -4.05 8.36 -19.94
C GLU A 44 -5.51 7.95 -19.77
N CYS A 45 -5.91 7.52 -18.56
CA CYS A 45 -7.29 7.11 -18.27
C CYS A 45 -8.30 8.24 -18.47
N LEU A 46 -7.91 9.49 -18.19
CA LEU A 46 -8.75 10.66 -18.32
C LEU A 46 -8.67 11.32 -19.71
N GLY A 47 -7.72 10.91 -20.56
CA GLY A 47 -7.43 11.54 -21.85
C GLY A 47 -7.01 13.01 -21.73
N LYS A 48 -6.41 13.39 -20.59
CA LYS A 48 -6.06 14.79 -20.27
C LYS A 48 -4.73 14.86 -19.54
N THR A 49 -3.83 15.70 -20.05
CA THR A 49 -2.56 16.00 -19.38
C THR A 49 -2.76 17.04 -18.29
N ALA A 50 -2.25 16.76 -17.09
CA ALA A 50 -2.27 17.67 -15.97
C ALA A 50 -1.19 18.77 -16.12
N LYS A 51 -1.54 20.00 -15.75
CA LYS A 51 -0.57 21.08 -15.59
C LYS A 51 0.16 20.91 -14.25
N LYS A 52 1.27 20.18 -14.26
CA LYS A 52 2.07 19.86 -13.07
C LYS A 52 2.78 21.11 -12.54
N ASN A 53 2.63 21.40 -11.24
CA ASN A 53 3.40 22.42 -10.53
C ASN A 53 4.36 21.73 -9.55
N PHE A 54 5.63 21.63 -9.91
CA PHE A 54 6.63 20.94 -9.08
C PHE A 54 7.01 21.78 -7.87
N MET A 55 6.86 21.20 -6.69
CA MET A 55 7.20 21.82 -5.41
C MET A 55 8.37 21.08 -4.76
N PRO A 56 9.12 21.72 -3.84
CA PRO A 56 10.07 21.02 -2.98
C PRO A 56 9.39 19.90 -2.18
N MET A 57 10.19 18.94 -1.71
CA MET A 57 9.71 17.89 -0.80
C MET A 57 9.08 18.53 0.45
N GLN A 58 7.87 18.10 0.78
CA GLN A 58 7.17 18.66 1.94
C GLN A 58 7.75 18.04 3.23
N PRO A 59 7.75 18.77 4.37
CA PRO A 59 8.35 18.28 5.62
C PRO A 59 7.77 16.96 6.15
N GLY A 60 6.57 16.55 5.69
CA GLY A 60 5.92 15.28 6.05
C GLY A 60 6.10 14.15 5.02
N ASP A 61 6.73 14.43 3.86
CA ASP A 61 6.94 13.42 2.84
C ASP A 61 8.09 12.49 3.25
N VAL A 62 7.86 11.20 3.04
CA VAL A 62 8.86 10.15 3.20
C VAL A 62 9.28 9.69 1.80
N PRO A 63 10.59 9.75 1.44
CA PRO A 63 11.05 9.54 0.06
C PRO A 63 10.63 8.21 -0.58
N ALA A 64 10.44 7.16 0.23
CA ALA A 64 9.83 5.91 -0.19
C ALA A 64 9.32 5.16 1.05
N THR A 65 8.04 4.77 1.04
CA THR A 65 7.46 3.84 2.01
C THR A 65 6.83 2.65 1.31
N TYR A 66 6.91 1.49 1.94
CA TYR A 66 6.26 0.27 1.48
C TYR A 66 5.86 -0.53 2.72
N ALA A 67 4.76 -1.28 2.62
CA ALA A 67 4.37 -2.20 3.67
C ALA A 67 5.24 -3.45 3.57
N ASN A 68 5.94 -3.82 4.64
CA ASN A 68 6.48 -5.18 4.76
C ASN A 68 5.31 -6.12 5.08
N VAL A 69 4.95 -6.96 4.13
CA VAL A 69 3.81 -7.89 4.19
C VAL A 69 4.23 -9.36 4.22
N ASP A 70 5.53 -9.65 4.37
CA ASP A 70 6.08 -11.01 4.23
C ASP A 70 5.44 -11.97 5.24
N ASP A 71 5.23 -11.53 6.48
CA ASP A 71 4.58 -12.32 7.52
C ASP A 71 3.10 -12.61 7.21
N LEU A 72 2.40 -11.68 6.57
CA LEU A 72 1.01 -11.89 6.16
C LEU A 72 0.96 -12.90 5.02
N VAL A 73 1.75 -12.69 3.96
CA VAL A 73 1.78 -13.57 2.79
C VAL A 73 2.09 -15.02 3.20
N ARG A 74 3.07 -15.24 4.10
CA ARG A 74 3.41 -16.59 4.60
C ARG A 74 2.24 -17.28 5.30
N GLU A 75 1.39 -16.53 6.00
CA GLU A 75 0.34 -17.07 6.86
C GLU A 75 -1.01 -17.25 6.15
N ILE A 76 -1.32 -16.38 5.18
CA ILE A 76 -2.63 -16.38 4.49
C ILE A 76 -2.56 -16.75 3.01
N ASP A 77 -1.35 -16.98 2.47
CA ASP A 77 -1.08 -17.30 1.06
C ASP A 77 -1.79 -16.35 0.07
N PHE A 78 -1.88 -15.08 0.46
CA PHE A 78 -2.55 -14.04 -0.32
C PHE A 78 -1.64 -12.84 -0.47
N LYS A 79 -1.57 -12.34 -1.70
CA LYS A 79 -0.90 -11.10 -2.07
C LYS A 79 -1.77 -10.34 -3.06
N PRO A 80 -1.99 -9.02 -2.88
CA PRO A 80 -2.67 -8.22 -3.90
C PRO A 80 -1.91 -8.28 -5.22
N GLN A 81 -2.62 -8.60 -6.31
CA GLN A 81 -2.04 -8.68 -7.66
C GLN A 81 -2.46 -7.53 -8.58
N THR A 82 -3.40 -6.70 -8.13
CA THR A 82 -3.90 -5.56 -8.91
C THR A 82 -2.76 -4.60 -9.21
N THR A 83 -2.53 -4.33 -10.49
CA THR A 83 -1.49 -3.38 -10.90
C THR A 83 -1.97 -1.94 -10.68
N ILE A 84 -1.05 -0.98 -10.76
CA ILE A 84 -1.42 0.43 -10.60
C ILE A 84 -2.31 0.90 -11.76
N GLU A 85 -2.07 0.38 -12.96
CA GLU A 85 -2.87 0.62 -14.17
C GLU A 85 -4.30 0.11 -14.00
N GLU A 86 -4.47 -1.12 -13.52
CA GLU A 86 -5.79 -1.70 -13.25
C GLU A 86 -6.52 -0.93 -12.14
N GLY A 87 -5.83 -0.63 -11.05
CA GLY A 87 -6.39 0.10 -9.91
C GLY A 87 -6.88 1.49 -10.29
N ILE A 88 -6.05 2.27 -10.99
CA ILE A 88 -6.41 3.62 -11.45
C ILE A 88 -7.57 3.57 -12.45
N LYS A 89 -7.52 2.65 -13.43
CA LYS A 89 -8.60 2.51 -14.41
C LYS A 89 -9.94 2.22 -13.75
N ASN A 90 -9.96 1.27 -12.80
CA ASN A 90 -11.18 0.92 -12.06
C ASN A 90 -11.68 2.09 -11.21
N PHE A 91 -10.77 2.83 -10.57
CA PHE A 91 -11.12 4.02 -9.79
C PHE A 91 -11.73 5.13 -10.67
N VAL A 92 -11.12 5.45 -11.82
CA VAL A 92 -11.64 6.47 -12.75
C VAL A 92 -13.04 6.08 -13.24
N ALA A 93 -13.23 4.82 -13.63
CA ALA A 93 -14.53 4.32 -14.08
C ALA A 93 -15.60 4.45 -12.98
N TRP A 94 -15.27 4.06 -11.75
CA TRP A 94 -16.18 4.24 -10.60
C TRP A 94 -16.49 5.71 -10.34
N TYR A 95 -15.48 6.58 -10.31
CA TYR A 95 -15.65 8.00 -10.00
C TYR A 95 -16.54 8.70 -11.03
N GLN A 96 -16.30 8.45 -12.32
CA GLN A 96 -17.13 8.99 -13.41
C GLN A 96 -18.56 8.44 -13.37
N GLY A 97 -18.74 7.16 -13.07
CA GLY A 97 -20.06 6.56 -12.92
C GLY A 97 -20.85 7.11 -11.73
N TYR A 98 -20.17 7.45 -10.64
CA TYR A 98 -20.80 7.97 -9.43
C TYR A 98 -21.08 9.48 -9.49
N TYR A 99 -20.17 10.28 -10.04
CA TYR A 99 -20.25 11.76 -10.05
C TYR A 99 -20.55 12.39 -11.41
N GLY A 100 -20.50 11.64 -12.50
CA GLY A 100 -20.68 12.15 -13.87
C GLY A 100 -22.13 12.19 -14.35
N GLY A 101 -23.10 11.93 -13.45
CA GLY A 101 -24.54 12.08 -13.68
C GLY A 101 -25.04 13.49 -13.38
#